data_AF-A0A953P9R6-F1
#
_entry.id   AF-A0A953P9R6-F1
#
_cell.length_a   1.000
_cell.length_b   1.000
_cell.length_c   1.000
_cell.angle_alpha   90.00
_cell.angle_beta   90.00
_cell.angle_gamma   90.00
#
_symmetry.space_group_name_H-M   'P 1'
#
loop_
_entity.id
_entity.type
_entity.pdbx_description
1 polymer ?
#
loop_
_entity_poly.entity_id
_entity_poly.type
_entity_poly.pdbx_seq_one_letter_code
_entity_poly.pdbx_strand_id
1 'polypeptide(L)'
;MGLQDDKNLQREFHKEGLRYTTDVIPGFMRQKNKKDFTYYDVDGKRITDKKVIGRIKNLAIPPAWRDVWICTKENGHLQAVGIDDRGRKQYIYHSEWIKISQENKFGQLADFGISLPIIGTKRV
;
A
#
# COMPACT_ATOMS: atom_id res chain seq x y z
N MET A 1 2.36 -11.84 12.55
CA MET A 1 1.80 -12.42 11.32
C MET A 1 1.80 -11.32 10.28
N GLY A 2 2.74 -11.35 9.33
CA GLY A 2 2.80 -10.34 8.28
C GLY A 2 1.65 -10.55 7.29
N LEU A 3 1.09 -9.47 6.75
CA LEU A 3 0.01 -9.48 5.75
C LEU A 3 0.34 -10.25 4.46
N GLN A 4 1.58 -10.73 4.34
CA GLN A 4 2.12 -11.48 3.21
C GLN A 4 1.65 -12.94 3.17
N ASP A 5 1.30 -13.54 4.31
CA ASP A 5 1.03 -14.98 4.44
C ASP A 5 -0.46 -15.36 4.56
N ASP A 6 -1.37 -14.38 4.56
CA ASP A 6 -2.80 -14.66 4.67
C ASP A 6 -3.40 -14.97 3.29
N LYS A 7 -3.52 -16.28 3.01
CA LYS A 7 -4.09 -16.81 1.76
C LYS A 7 -5.56 -16.44 1.55
N ASN A 8 -6.31 -16.13 2.60
CA ASN A 8 -7.72 -15.75 2.47
C ASN A 8 -7.84 -14.33 1.94
N LEU A 9 -7.05 -13.41 2.51
CA LEU A 9 -6.91 -12.04 2.02
C LEU A 9 -6.51 -12.04 0.54
N GLN A 10 -5.50 -12.82 0.14
CA GLN A 10 -5.08 -12.93 -1.27
C GLN A 10 -6.20 -13.38 -2.22
N ARG A 11 -7.07 -14.31 -1.80
CA ARG A 11 -8.21 -14.80 -2.59
C ARG A 11 -9.30 -13.74 -2.72
N GLU A 12 -9.56 -12.99 -1.67
CA GLU A 12 -10.59 -11.95 -1.65
C GLU A 12 -10.21 -10.77 -2.57
N PHE A 13 -8.92 -10.40 -2.59
CA PHE A 13 -8.42 -9.38 -3.52
C PHE A 13 -8.65 -9.76 -4.98
N HIS A 14 -8.44 -11.04 -5.32
CA HIS A 14 -8.63 -11.50 -6.69
C HIS A 14 -10.08 -11.38 -7.15
N LYS A 15 -11.05 -11.60 -6.24
CA LYS A 15 -12.49 -11.43 -6.54
C LYS A 15 -12.83 -9.97 -6.83
N GLU A 16 -12.25 -9.04 -6.07
CA GLU A 16 -12.42 -7.59 -6.24
C GLU A 16 -11.50 -6.99 -7.33
N GLY A 17 -10.81 -7.83 -8.10
CA GLY A 17 -9.91 -7.41 -9.18
C GLY A 17 -8.59 -6.75 -8.70
N LEU A 18 -8.33 -6.75 -7.40
CA LEU A 18 -7.10 -6.24 -6.78
C LEU A 18 -5.98 -7.28 -6.84
N ARG A 19 -4.74 -6.79 -6.94
CA ARG A 19 -3.54 -7.62 -7.03
C ARG A 19 -2.59 -7.33 -5.89
N TYR A 20 -2.01 -8.40 -5.35
CA TYR A 20 -0.91 -8.27 -4.42
C TYR A 20 0.35 -7.74 -5.15
N THR A 21 0.97 -6.70 -4.60
CA THR A 21 2.12 -5.96 -5.16
C THR A 21 3.04 -5.53 -4.03
N THR A 22 4.34 -5.56 -4.27
CA THR A 22 5.35 -5.20 -3.26
C THR A 22 6.36 -4.25 -3.88
N ASP A 23 7.07 -3.48 -3.06
CA ASP A 23 8.08 -2.55 -3.56
C ASP A 23 9.42 -3.22 -3.93
N VAL A 24 9.49 -4.57 -3.84
CA VAL A 24 10.65 -5.35 -4.29
C VAL A 24 10.60 -5.68 -5.79
N ILE A 25 9.43 -5.60 -6.42
CA ILE A 25 9.31 -5.78 -7.86
C ILE A 25 9.55 -4.45 -8.60
N PRO A 26 9.98 -4.48 -9.87
CA PRO A 26 10.16 -3.25 -10.65
C PRO A 26 8.90 -2.37 -10.64
N GLY A 27 9.10 -1.09 -10.38
CA GLY A 27 8.06 -0.07 -10.36
C GLY A 27 8.53 1.23 -10.99
N PHE A 28 7.61 2.18 -11.11
CA PHE A 28 7.96 3.52 -11.52
C PHE A 28 8.72 4.23 -10.40
N MET A 29 9.63 5.11 -10.79
CA MET A 29 10.45 5.89 -9.87
C MET A 29 10.08 7.36 -9.95
N ARG A 30 10.13 8.07 -8.81
CA ARG A 30 9.98 9.51 -8.76
C ARG A 30 11.30 10.18 -8.44
N GLN A 31 11.71 11.13 -9.28
CA GLN A 31 12.84 12.00 -9.03
C GLN A 31 12.35 13.43 -8.77
N LYS A 32 12.90 14.06 -7.74
CA LYS A 32 12.64 15.47 -7.44
C LYS A 32 13.54 16.35 -8.31
N ASN A 33 12.94 17.27 -9.05
CA ASN A 33 13.61 18.38 -9.71
C ASN A 33 13.41 19.66 -8.87
N LYS A 34 14.11 20.75 -9.24
CA LYS A 34 14.08 22.02 -8.49
C LYS A 34 12.67 22.47 -8.06
N LYS A 35 11.68 22.40 -8.98
CA LYS A 35 10.30 22.89 -8.75
C LYS A 35 9.20 21.84 -8.94
N ASP A 36 9.51 20.64 -9.44
CA ASP A 36 8.51 19.64 -9.81
C ASP A 36 9.10 18.22 -9.69
N PHE A 37 8.30 17.21 -9.99
CA PHE A 37 8.69 15.80 -10.01
C PHE A 37 8.73 15.27 -11.45
N THR A 38 9.74 14.45 -11.73
CA THR A 38 9.81 13.64 -12.95
C THR A 38 9.65 12.18 -12.59
N TYR A 39 8.95 11.43 -13.45
CA TYR A 39 8.68 10.02 -13.26
C TYR A 39 9.41 9.21 -14.32
N TYR A 40 9.92 8.05 -13.94
CA TYR A 40 10.63 7.12 -14.81
C TYR A 40 9.98 5.74 -14.71
N ASP A 41 9.95 5.03 -15.84
CA ASP A 41 9.46 3.66 -15.88
C ASP A 41 10.50 2.67 -15.34
N VAL A 42 10.17 1.38 -15.43
CA VAL A 42 11.01 0.28 -14.95
C VAL A 42 12.33 0.14 -15.72
N ASP A 43 12.38 0.67 -16.95
CA ASP A 43 13.57 0.67 -17.80
C ASP A 43 14.37 1.97 -17.64
N GLY A 44 13.94 2.87 -16.74
CA GLY A 44 14.57 4.17 -16.52
C GLY A 44 14.22 5.22 -17.58
N LYS A 45 13.25 4.95 -18.46
CA LYS A 45 12.80 5.92 -19.45
C LYS A 45 11.80 6.88 -18.83
N ARG A 46 11.91 8.16 -19.19
CA ARG A 46 11.01 9.20 -18.69
C ARG A 46 9.57 8.93 -19.11
N ILE A 47 8.67 8.89 -18.14
CA ILE A 47 7.23 8.79 -18.37
C ILE A 47 6.71 10.17 -18.77
N THR A 48 6.11 10.26 -19.95
CA THR A 48 5.47 11.48 -20.48
C THR A 48 3.97 11.31 -20.71
N ASP A 49 3.44 10.09 -20.56
CA ASP A 49 2.02 9.80 -20.67
C ASP A 49 1.23 10.56 -19.59
N LYS A 50 0.34 11.45 -20.03
CA LYS A 50 -0.49 12.28 -19.16
C LYS A 50 -1.44 11.45 -18.29
N LYS A 51 -1.94 10.31 -18.75
CA LYS A 51 -2.81 9.43 -17.97
C LYS A 51 -2.04 8.82 -16.81
N VAL A 52 -0.85 8.29 -17.08
CA VAL A 52 0.02 7.71 -16.04
C VAL A 52 0.43 8.78 -15.03
N ILE A 53 0.88 9.95 -15.49
CA ILE A 53 1.25 11.07 -14.61
C ILE A 53 0.05 11.54 -13.77
N GLY A 54 -1.14 11.64 -14.38
CA GLY A 54 -2.38 12.00 -13.69
C GLY A 54 -2.71 11.03 -12.56
N ARG A 55 -2.64 9.72 -12.83
CA ARG A 55 -2.81 8.69 -11.81
C ARG A 55 -1.82 8.85 -10.67
N ILE A 56 -0.53 9.02 -10.99
CA ILE A 56 0.52 9.17 -9.96
C ILE A 56 0.26 10.41 -9.09
N LYS A 57 -0.15 11.53 -9.70
CA LYS A 57 -0.51 12.75 -8.96
C LYS A 57 -1.71 12.53 -8.03
N ASN A 58 -2.70 11.75 -8.46
CA ASN A 58 -3.87 11.41 -7.63
C ASN A 58 -3.52 10.55 -6.41
N LEU A 59 -2.37 9.88 -6.39
CA LEU A 59 -1.88 9.19 -5.19
C LEU A 59 -1.47 10.15 -4.07
N ALA A 60 -1.33 11.45 -4.35
CA ALA A 60 -0.95 12.49 -3.40
C ALA A 60 0.33 12.16 -2.60
N ILE A 61 1.35 11.59 -3.28
CA ILE A 61 2.62 11.20 -2.64
C ILE A 61 3.31 12.44 -2.05
N PRO A 62 3.55 12.50 -0.73
CA PRO A 62 4.11 13.69 -0.10
C PRO A 62 5.43 14.14 -0.72
N PRO A 63 5.65 15.46 -0.90
CA PRO A 63 6.83 15.99 -1.59
C PRO A 63 8.14 15.81 -0.81
N ALA A 64 8.05 15.53 0.49
CA ALA A 64 9.20 15.25 1.35
C ALA A 64 9.72 13.81 1.19
N TRP A 65 8.93 12.89 0.63
CA TRP A 65 9.35 11.50 0.50
C TRP A 65 10.50 11.33 -0.49
N ARG A 66 11.49 10.55 -0.07
CA ARG A 66 12.69 10.14 -0.81
C ARG A 66 12.51 8.70 -1.29
N ASP A 67 13.37 8.27 -2.23
CA ASP A 67 13.47 6.87 -2.68
C ASP A 67 12.10 6.25 -3.01
N VAL A 68 11.31 6.98 -3.80
CA VAL A 68 9.91 6.65 -4.02
C VAL A 68 9.76 5.62 -5.13
N TRP A 69 9.17 4.48 -4.76
CA TRP A 69 8.68 3.44 -5.64
C TRP A 69 7.17 3.60 -5.85
N ILE A 70 6.71 3.40 -7.09
CA ILE A 70 5.31 3.55 -7.47
C ILE A 70 4.89 2.32 -8.28
N CYS A 71 3.76 1.72 -7.93
CA CYS A 71 3.24 0.55 -8.60
C CYS A 71 2.86 0.87 -10.06
N THR A 72 3.23 -0.02 -10.98
CA THR A 72 2.89 0.10 -12.41
C THR A 72 1.43 -0.19 -12.70
N LYS A 73 0.74 -0.93 -11.81
CA LYS A 73 -0.63 -1.38 -11.98
C LYS A 73 -1.59 -0.58 -11.11
N GLU A 74 -2.67 -0.10 -11.70
CA GLU A 74 -3.69 0.67 -10.98
C GLU A 74 -4.39 -0.18 -9.91
N ASN A 75 -4.57 -1.48 -10.16
CA ASN A 75 -5.19 -2.42 -9.23
C ASN A 75 -4.21 -3.08 -8.24
N GLY A 76 -2.97 -2.60 -8.12
CA GLY A 76 -2.07 -3.06 -7.07
C GLY A 76 -2.53 -2.59 -5.69
N HIS A 77 -2.59 -3.47 -4.70
CA HIS A 77 -3.01 -3.06 -3.35
C HIS A 77 -2.06 -2.03 -2.73
N LEU A 78 -0.76 -2.17 -2.97
CA LEU A 78 0.26 -1.19 -2.65
C LEU A 78 0.51 -0.32 -3.88
N GLN A 79 0.26 0.98 -3.76
CA GLN A 79 0.35 1.95 -4.85
C GLN A 79 1.65 2.74 -4.84
N ALA A 80 2.16 3.11 -3.67
CA ALA A 80 3.45 3.78 -3.56
C ALA A 80 4.13 3.47 -2.24
N VAL A 81 5.45 3.55 -2.27
CA VAL A 81 6.32 3.44 -1.10
C VAL A 81 7.37 4.55 -1.18
N GLY A 82 7.73 5.12 -0.05
CA GLY A 82 8.83 6.06 0.03
C GLY A 82 9.38 6.18 1.43
N ILE A 83 10.48 6.91 1.57
CA ILE A 83 11.10 7.20 2.86
C ILE A 83 10.76 8.62 3.28
N ASP A 84 10.17 8.80 4.46
CA ASP A 84 9.84 10.13 4.98
C ASP A 84 11.09 10.91 5.45
N ASP A 85 10.86 12.15 5.89
CA ASP A 85 11.88 13.05 6.44
C ASP A 85 12.55 12.50 7.70
N ARG A 86 11.87 11.61 8.42
CA ARG A 86 12.38 10.90 9.60
C ARG A 86 13.06 9.57 9.27
N GLY A 87 13.23 9.25 8.00
CA GLY A 87 13.91 8.01 7.56
C GLY A 87 13.04 6.75 7.68
N ARG A 88 11.72 6.88 7.85
CA ARG A 88 10.81 5.75 7.98
C ARG A 88 10.17 5.42 6.63
N LYS A 89 10.00 4.14 6.36
CA LYS A 89 9.28 3.65 5.19
C LYS A 89 7.79 3.90 5.36
N GLN A 90 7.21 4.61 4.40
CA GLN A 90 5.79 4.96 4.34
C GLN A 90 5.14 4.33 3.11
N TYR A 91 3.84 4.08 3.19
CA TYR A 91 3.08 3.29 2.22
C TYR A 91 1.79 4.03 1.83
N ILE A 92 1.42 3.96 0.55
CA ILE A 92 0.11 4.38 0.04
C ILE A 92 -0.57 3.14 -0.53
N TYR A 93 -1.77 2.85 -0.05
CA TYR A 93 -2.57 1.70 -0.48
C TYR A 93 -3.72 2.14 -1.40
N HIS A 94 -4.23 1.19 -2.18
CA HIS A 94 -5.45 1.36 -2.94
C HIS A 94 -6.65 1.60 -2.01
N SER A 95 -7.62 2.43 -2.39
CA SER A 95 -8.80 2.73 -1.53
C SER A 95 -9.61 1.48 -1.19
N GLU A 96 -9.92 0.67 -2.20
CA GLU A 96 -10.67 -0.59 -2.01
C GLU A 96 -9.92 -1.57 -1.10
N TRP A 97 -8.59 -1.57 -1.14
CA TRP A 97 -7.79 -2.38 -0.21
C TRP A 97 -8.03 -1.96 1.25
N ILE A 98 -8.02 -0.65 1.50
CA ILE A 98 -8.22 -0.11 2.85
C ILE A 98 -9.60 -0.53 3.36
N LYS A 99 -10.63 -0.47 2.50
CA LYS A 99 -12.00 -0.86 2.82
C LYS A 99 -12.10 -2.34 3.18
N ILE A 100 -11.64 -3.24 2.30
CA ILE A 100 -11.66 -4.70 2.53
C ILE A 100 -10.86 -5.07 3.79
N SER A 101 -9.69 -4.45 3.98
CA SER A 101 -8.84 -4.73 5.15
C SER A 101 -9.48 -4.27 6.46
N GLN A 102 -10.22 -3.16 6.44
CA GLN A 102 -10.96 -2.69 7.61
C GLN A 102 -12.07 -3.69 7.96
N GLU A 103 -12.92 -4.04 7.00
CA GLU A 103 -14.03 -5.00 7.19
C GLU A 103 -13.54 -6.35 7.76
N ASN A 104 -12.47 -6.91 7.19
CA ASN A 104 -11.87 -8.16 7.65
C ASN A 104 -11.25 -8.07 9.05
N LYS A 105 -10.60 -6.96 9.37
CA LYS A 105 -9.96 -6.79 10.68
C LYS A 105 -10.99 -6.61 11.80
N PHE A 106 -12.13 -5.97 11.52
CA PHE A 106 -13.26 -5.93 12.44
C PHE A 106 -13.86 -7.33 12.69
N GLY A 107 -13.97 -8.16 11.65
CA GLY A 107 -14.38 -9.56 11.80
C GLY A 107 -13.46 -10.36 12.72
N GLN A 108 -12.14 -10.29 12.49
CA GLN A 108 -11.17 -11.00 13.32
C GLN A 108 -11.13 -10.51 14.78
N LEU A 109 -11.41 -9.23 15.04
CA LEU A 109 -11.54 -8.72 16.41
C LEU A 109 -12.79 -9.24 17.12
N ALA A 110 -13.90 -9.44 16.38
CA ALA A 110 -15.10 -10.08 16.93
C ALA A 110 -14.82 -11.55 17.27
N ASP A 111 -14.12 -12.28 16.38
CA ASP A 111 -13.70 -13.66 16.64
C ASP A 111 -12.69 -13.76 17.80
N PHE A 112 -11.80 -12.77 17.94
CA PHE A 112 -10.92 -12.66 19.09
C PHE A 112 -11.72 -12.42 20.38
N GLY A 113 -12.75 -11.58 20.35
CA GLY A 113 -13.65 -11.37 21.48
C GLY A 113 -14.37 -12.64 21.95
N ILE A 114 -14.71 -13.52 21.01
CA ILE A 114 -15.33 -14.84 21.29
C ILE A 114 -14.30 -15.85 21.80
N SER A 115 -13.04 -15.75 21.35
CA SER A 115 -11.94 -16.66 21.73
C SER A 115 -11.09 -16.17 22.91
N LEU A 116 -11.41 -15.01 23.49
CA LEU A 116 -10.85 -14.59 24.77
C LEU A 116 -11.15 -15.70 25.80
N PRO A 117 -10.13 -16.33 26.40
CA PRO A 117 -10.37 -17.03 27.65
C PRO A 117 -10.93 -15.98 28.58
N ILE A 118 -12.01 -16.31 29.29
CA ILE A 118 -12.46 -15.50 30.43
C ILE A 118 -11.27 -15.48 31.38
N ILE A 119 -10.44 -14.42 31.31
CA ILE A 119 -9.46 -14.13 32.35
C ILE A 119 -10.29 -13.58 33.50
N GLY A 120 -10.98 -14.51 34.15
CA GLY A 120 -11.73 -14.30 35.37
C GLY A 120 -10.74 -14.25 36.52
N THR A 121 -10.85 -13.18 37.29
CA THR A 121 -10.65 -13.21 38.74
C THR A 121 -9.21 -13.36 39.22
N LYS A 122 -8.58 -12.23 39.55
CA LYS A 122 -7.95 -12.13 40.87
C LYS A 122 -8.87 -11.30 41.76
N ARG A 123 -9.53 -11.99 42.70
CA ARG A 123 -9.98 -11.36 43.94
C ARG A 123 -8.72 -10.83 44.60
N VAL A 124 -8.67 -9.51 44.80
CA VAL A 124 -7.88 -8.91 45.87
C VAL A 124 -8.73 -8.90 47.13
#